data_AF-A0A7X3LIZ4-F1
#
_entry.id   AF-A0A7X3LIZ4-F1
#
_cell.length_a   1.000
_cell.length_b   1.000
_cell.length_c   1.000
_cell.angle_alpha   90.00
_cell.angle_beta   90.00
_cell.angle_gamma   90.00
#
_symmetry.space_group_name_H-M   'P 1'
#
loop_
_entity.id
_entity.type
_entity.pdbx_description
1 polymer ?
#
loop_
_entity_poly.entity_id
_entity_poly.type
_entity_poly.pdbx_seq_one_letter_code
_entity_poly.pdbx_strand_id
1 'polypeptide(L)' 'MIAEAAASAVSKFNTFDIFMVLFTVLILIGTVRLITQPVKNKFAIGFSIVCLLVFLASDFAMVQNWMS' A
#
# COMPACT_ATOMS: atom_id res chain seq x y z
N MET A 1 34.36 12.10 6.08
CA MET A 1 33.74 10.91 6.70
C MET A 1 32.78 11.20 7.87
N ILE A 2 32.59 12.44 8.34
CA ILE A 2 31.54 12.74 9.36
C ILE A 2 30.18 13.03 8.70
N ALA A 3 30.17 13.55 7.47
CA ALA A 3 28.95 13.85 6.72
C ALA A 3 28.16 12.60 6.28
N GLU A 4 28.84 11.50 5.95
CA GLU A 4 28.19 10.21 5.61
C GLU A 4 27.55 9.53 6.83
N ALA A 5 28.11 9.75 8.03
CA ALA A 5 27.54 9.25 9.29
C ALA A 5 26.26 10.01 9.70
N ALA A 6 26.12 11.27 9.30
CA ALA A 6 24.90 12.06 9.52
C ALA A 6 23.81 11.79 8.46
N ALA A 7 24.19 11.39 7.24
CA ALA A 7 23.27 10.92 6.21
C ALA A 7 22.70 9.51 6.50
N SER A 8 23.28 8.79 7.47
CA SER A 8 22.92 7.41 7.85
C SER A 8 22.13 7.30 9.15
N ALA A 9 21.51 8.41 9.61
CA ALA A 9 20.18 8.28 10.20
C ALA A 9 19.21 7.87 9.07
N VAL A 10 19.37 6.64 8.57
CA VAL A 10 18.57 6.06 7.49
C VAL A 10 17.13 6.09 7.98
N SER A 11 16.37 7.06 7.48
CA SER A 11 14.94 7.09 7.66
C SER A 11 14.40 5.74 7.17
N LYS A 12 13.81 4.96 8.07
CA LYS A 12 13.13 3.71 7.70
C LYS A 12 11.95 3.95 6.77
N PHE A 13 11.50 5.20 6.72
CA PHE A 13 10.54 5.73 5.77
C PHE A 13 11.23 6.12 4.46
N ASN A 14 10.74 5.57 3.35
CA ASN A 14 11.17 5.88 2.00
C ASN A 14 10.08 6.66 1.26
N THR A 15 10.45 7.55 0.33
CA THR A 15 9.46 8.26 -0.49
C THR A 15 8.55 7.30 -1.29
N PHE A 16 9.04 6.11 -1.64
CA PHE A 16 8.26 5.07 -2.33
C PHE A 16 7.07 4.58 -1.49
N ASP A 17 7.18 4.65 -0.17
CA ASP A 17 6.14 4.21 0.76
C ASP A 17 4.85 5.01 0.60
N ILE A 18 4.96 6.30 0.25
CA ILE A 18 3.81 7.16 -0.05
C ILE A 18 3.05 6.61 -1.26
N PHE A 19 3.77 6.17 -2.29
CA PHE A 19 3.16 5.61 -3.48
C PHE A 19 2.47 4.27 -3.19
N MET A 20 3.04 3.44 -2.31
CA MET A 20 2.39 2.20 -1.87
C MET A 20 1.03 2.46 -1.22
N VAL A 21 0.98 3.36 -0.24
CA VAL A 21 -0.28 3.72 0.45
C VAL A 21 -1.30 4.32 -0.53
N LEU A 22 -0.87 5.22 -1.42
CA LEU A 22 -1.75 5.77 -2.45
C LEU A 22 -2.31 4.67 -3.37
N PHE A 23 -1.51 3.67 -3.71
CA PHE A 23 -1.96 2.54 -4.53
C PHE A 23 -3.00 1.70 -3.80
N THR A 24 -2.81 1.44 -2.50
CA THR A 24 -3.81 0.77 -1.66
C THR A 24 -5.14 1.54 -1.64
N VAL A 25 -5.09 2.87 -1.53
CA VAL A 25 -6.29 3.73 -1.60
C VAL A 25 -6.97 3.62 -2.97
N LEU A 26 -6.22 3.62 -4.06
CA LEU A 26 -6.76 3.46 -5.41
C LEU A 26 -7.42 2.08 -5.60
N ILE A 27 -6.80 1.01 -5.08
CA ILE A 27 -7.40 -0.33 -5.10
C ILE A 27 -8.71 -0.32 -4.31
N LEU A 28 -8.72 0.26 -3.10
CA LEU A 28 -9.93 0.35 -2.28
C LEU A 28 -11.08 1.05 -3.03
N ILE A 29 -10.80 2.21 -3.63
CA ILE A 29 -11.79 2.94 -4.44
C ILE A 29 -12.25 2.10 -5.64
N GLY A 30 -11.32 1.44 -6.33
CA GLY A 30 -11.62 0.55 -7.45
C GLY A 30 -12.51 -0.64 -7.04
N THR A 31 -12.21 -1.28 -5.91
CA THR A 31 -12.99 -2.37 -5.33
C THR A 31 -14.38 -1.90 -4.94
N VAL A 32 -14.51 -0.76 -4.25
CA VAL A 32 -15.83 -0.18 -3.91
C VAL A 32 -16.63 0.12 -5.16
N ARG A 33 -16.02 0.77 -6.16
CA ARG A 33 -16.65 1.03 -7.46
C ARG A 33 -17.16 -0.26 -8.10
N LEU A 34 -16.34 -1.31 -8.10
CA LEU A 34 -16.69 -2.58 -8.73
C LEU A 34 -17.82 -3.31 -7.99
N ILE A 35 -17.85 -3.21 -6.67
CA ILE A 35 -18.93 -3.72 -5.82
C ILE A 35 -20.22 -2.92 -6.00
N THR A 36 -20.18 -1.62 -6.36
CA THR A 36 -21.39 -0.81 -6.56
C THR A 36 -21.95 -0.86 -7.99
N GLN A 37 -21.20 -1.36 -8.98
CA GLN A 37 -21.70 -1.41 -10.37
C GLN A 37 -22.97 -2.25 -10.53
N PRO A 38 -23.94 -1.86 -11.38
CA PRO A 38 -25.16 -2.64 -11.60
C PRO A 38 -24.87 -4.02 -12.23
N VAL A 39 -23.90 -4.09 -13.14
CA VAL A 39 -23.42 -5.33 -13.74
C VAL A 39 -22.20 -5.81 -12.99
N LYS A 40 -22.28 -6.96 -12.33
CA LYS A 40 -21.21 -7.50 -11.48
C LYS A 40 -20.26 -8.39 -12.28
N ASN A 41 -18.96 -8.09 -12.24
CA ASN A 41 -17.93 -9.04 -12.61
C ASN A 41 -17.37 -9.71 -11.34
N LYS A 42 -17.91 -10.88 -10.99
CA LYS A 42 -17.56 -11.60 -9.75
C LYS A 42 -16.07 -11.95 -9.67
N PHE A 43 -15.45 -12.28 -10.81
CA PHE A 43 -14.02 -12.60 -10.86
C PHE A 43 -13.17 -11.36 -10.54
N ALA A 44 -13.46 -10.24 -11.20
CA ALA A 44 -12.74 -8.98 -10.94
C ALA A 44 -12.95 -8.48 -9.50
N ILE A 45 -14.16 -8.66 -8.93
CA ILE A 45 -14.43 -8.31 -7.53
C ILE A 45 -13.55 -9.14 -6.60
N GLY A 46 -13.56 -10.46 -6.76
CA GLY A 46 -12.74 -11.37 -5.96
C GLY A 46 -11.25 -11.05 -6.08
N PHE A 47 -10.75 -10.85 -7.30
CA PHE A 47 -9.36 -10.48 -7.54
C PHE A 47 -8.99 -9.15 -6.89
N SER A 48 -9.83 -8.12 -7.03
CA SER A 48 -9.58 -6.80 -6.44
C SER A 48 -9.52 -6.87 -4.90
N ILE A 49 -10.37 -7.69 -4.27
CA ILE A 49 -10.36 -7.90 -2.82
C ILE A 49 -9.07 -8.60 -2.38
N VAL A 50 -8.62 -9.63 -3.11
CA VAL A 50 -7.35 -10.30 -2.82
C VAL A 50 -6.18 -9.33 -2.95
N CYS A 51 -6.15 -8.51 -4.01
CA CYS A 51 -5.13 -7.46 -4.15
C CYS A 51 -5.17 -6.48 -2.97
N LEU A 52 -6.36 -6.01 -2.57
CA LEU A 52 -6.51 -5.10 -1.45
C LEU A 52 -5.95 -5.69 -0.14
N LEU A 53 -6.22 -6.96 0.13
CA LEU A 53 -5.71 -7.65 1.33
C LEU A 53 -4.18 -7.77 1.31
N VAL A 54 -3.59 -8.13 0.16
CA VAL A 54 -2.12 -8.25 0.02
C VAL A 54 -1.46 -6.88 0.22
N PHE A 55 -2.02 -5.82 -0.36
CA PHE A 55 -1.49 -4.47 -0.21
C PHE A 55 -1.61 -3.96 1.22
N LEU A 56 -2.74 -4.18 1.90
CA LEU A 56 -2.90 -3.82 3.31
C LEU A 56 -1.91 -4.58 4.22
N ALA A 57 -1.64 -5.86 3.93
CA ALA A 57 -0.63 -6.63 4.68
C ALA A 57 0.79 -6.07 4.45
N SER A 58 1.10 -5.68 3.21
CA SER A 58 2.37 -5.02 2.89
C SER A 58 2.50 -3.67 3.59
N ASP A 59 1.45 -2.84 3.56
CA ASP A 59 1.43 -1.54 4.25
C ASP A 59 1.61 -1.70 5.75
N PHE A 60 0.99 -2.73 6.35
CA PHE A 60 1.17 -3.03 7.77
C PHE A 60 2.63 -3.39 8.10
N ALA A 61 3.26 -4.26 7.31
CA ALA A 61 4.66 -4.62 7.50
C ALA A 61 5.60 -3.40 7.33
N MET A 62 5.29 -2.54 6.37
CA MET A 62 6.03 -1.30 6.11
C MET A 62 5.91 -0.31 7.29
N VAL A 63 4.71 -0.07 7.81
CA VAL A 63 4.48 0.81 8.96
C VAL A 63 5.16 0.25 10.21
N GLN A 64 5.09 -1.07 10.44
CA GLN A 64 5.81 -1.71 11.55
C GLN A 64 7.32 -1.52 11.43
N ASN A 65 7.87 -1.61 10.21
CA ASN A 65 9.27 -1.33 9.96
C ASN A 65 9.64 0.12 10.32
N TRP A 66 8.79 1.12 10.06
CA TRP A 66 9.04 2.51 10.48
C TRP A 66 9.11 2.68 11.99
N MET A 67 8.31 1.91 12.73
CA MET A 67 8.14 2.03 14.18
C MET A 67 9.16 1.19 14.98
N SER A 68 9.86 0.26 14.34
CA SER A 68 10.88 -0.60 14.95
C SER A 68 12.23 0.09 15.10
#